data_AF-A0ABC8UIM1-F1
#
_entry.id   AF-A0ABC8UIM1-F1
#
_cell.length_a   1.000
_cell.length_b   1.000
_cell.length_c   1.000
_cell.angle_alpha   90.00
_cell.angle_beta   90.00
_cell.angle_gamma   90.00
#
_symmetry.space_group_name_H-M   'P 1'
#
loop_
_entity.id
_entity.type
_entity.pdbx_description
1 polymer ?
#
loop_
_entity_poly.entity_id
_entity_poly.type
_entity_poly.pdbx_seq_one_letter_code
_entity_poly.pdbx_strand_id
1 'polypeptide(L)'
;MEFCRVHTLALVSFLFLCPVAHCWGVDSHLTVCKIAQARARLSEAAADAVKQLLPESADKDLGSVCSWADQVKFRYRWSSALHYIDTPDNPTCTAVSSLTF
;
A
#
# COMPACT_ATOMS: atom_id res chain seq x y z
N MET A 1 -37.10 19.00 7.39
CA MET A 1 -37.00 17.73 6.65
C MET A 1 -36.41 17.91 5.25
N GLU A 2 -36.71 19.01 4.55
CA GLU A 2 -36.14 19.34 3.22
C GLU A 2 -34.61 19.56 3.24
N PHE A 3 -34.07 20.21 4.27
CA PHE A 3 -32.64 20.49 4.40
C PHE A 3 -31.78 19.23 4.52
N CYS A 4 -32.25 18.21 5.26
CA CYS A 4 -31.59 16.90 5.31
C CYS A 4 -31.60 16.22 3.94
N ARG A 5 -32.71 16.30 3.19
CA ARG A 5 -32.81 15.72 1.84
C ARG A 5 -31.78 16.31 0.87
N VAL A 6 -31.59 17.64 0.89
CA VAL A 6 -30.60 18.30 0.02
C VAL A 6 -29.18 17.89 0.42
N HIS A 7 -28.86 17.79 1.71
CA HIS A 7 -27.55 17.33 2.18
C HIS A 7 -27.29 15.86 1.83
N THR A 8 -28.30 15.00 1.97
CA THR A 8 -28.21 13.59 1.57
C THR A 8 -27.95 13.47 0.07
N LEU A 9 -28.66 14.24 -0.76
CA LEU A 9 -28.46 14.23 -2.21
C LEU A 9 -27.07 14.77 -2.60
N ALA A 10 -26.59 15.82 -1.94
CA ALA A 10 -25.26 16.37 -2.16
C ALA A 10 -24.15 15.37 -1.78
N LEU A 11 -24.29 14.68 -0.63
CA LEU A 11 -23.35 13.64 -0.20
C LEU A 11 -23.33 12.45 -1.16
N VAL A 12 -24.50 11.97 -1.61
CA VAL A 12 -24.58 10.87 -2.56
C VAL A 12 -23.95 11.26 -3.90
N SER A 13 -24.24 12.47 -4.40
CA SER A 13 -23.61 12.99 -5.62
C SER A 13 -22.08 13.09 -5.48
N PHE A 14 -21.58 13.52 -4.33
CA PHE A 14 -20.14 13.61 -4.06
C PHE A 14 -19.46 12.23 -4.04
N LEU A 15 -20.13 11.20 -3.51
CA LEU A 15 -19.59 9.84 -3.51
C LEU A 15 -19.43 9.26 -4.94
N PHE A 16 -20.28 9.65 -5.89
CA PHE A 16 -20.14 9.26 -7.30
C PHE A 16 -19.01 9.98 -8.04
N LEU A 17 -18.52 11.10 -7.49
CA LEU A 17 -17.37 11.85 -8.04
C LEU A 17 -16.03 11.28 -7.56
N CYS A 18 -16.03 10.41 -6.55
CA CYS A 18 -14.83 9.71 -6.12
C CYS A 18 -14.61 8.46 -6.99
N PRO A 19 -13.57 8.42 -7.84
CA PRO A 19 -13.23 7.19 -8.55
C PRO A 19 -12.95 6.08 -7.54
N VAL A 20 -13.39 4.86 -7.86
CA VAL A 20 -13.07 3.67 -7.06
C VAL A 20 -11.55 3.58 -6.96
N ALA A 21 -11.00 3.80 -5.77
CA ALA A 21 -9.58 3.62 -5.54
C ALA A 21 -9.28 2.12 -5.59
N HIS A 22 -8.57 1.70 -6.64
CA HIS A 22 -8.04 0.35 -6.71
C HIS A 22 -6.84 0.26 -5.75
N CYS A 23 -7.09 -0.19 -4.52
CA CYS A 23 -6.09 -0.23 -3.45
C CYS A 23 -5.01 -1.32 -3.61
N TRP A 24 -4.89 -1.94 -4.79
CA TRP A 24 -4.03 -3.10 -5.02
C TRP A 24 -3.37 -3.02 -6.39
N GLY A 25 -2.11 -3.46 -6.49
CA GLY A 25 -1.31 -3.48 -7.71
C GLY A 25 -0.22 -2.41 -7.75
N VAL A 26 0.20 -2.00 -8.95
CA VAL A 26 1.36 -1.11 -9.14
C VAL A 26 1.16 0.25 -8.46
N ASP A 27 -0.04 0.83 -8.59
CA ASP A 27 -0.35 2.14 -8.01
C ASP A 27 -0.33 2.11 -6.48
N SER A 28 -0.75 1.01 -5.85
CA SER A 28 -0.71 0.87 -4.39
C SER A 28 0.72 0.69 -3.89
N HIS A 29 1.52 -0.14 -4.56
CA HIS A 29 2.95 -0.30 -4.24
C HIS A 29 3.70 1.03 -4.34
N LEU A 30 3.44 1.80 -5.41
CA LEU A 30 3.98 3.15 -5.58
C LEU A 30 3.54 4.06 -4.43
N THR A 31 2.24 4.13 -4.16
CA THR A 31 1.66 5.04 -3.16
C THR A 31 2.21 4.77 -1.76
N VAL A 32 2.24 3.51 -1.32
CA VAL A 32 2.78 3.13 0.01
C VAL A 32 4.25 3.52 0.13
N CYS A 33 5.05 3.27 -0.91
CA CYS A 33 6.46 3.64 -0.89
C CYS A 33 6.71 5.14 -0.93
N LYS A 34 5.87 5.91 -1.63
CA LYS A 34 5.93 7.38 -1.60
C LYS A 34 5.58 7.93 -0.21
N ILE A 35 4.58 7.35 0.46
CA ILE A 35 4.23 7.70 1.84
C ILE A 35 5.38 7.35 2.79
N ALA A 36 5.98 6.17 2.65
CA ALA A 36 7.11 5.74 3.47
C ALA A 36 8.34 6.62 3.24
N GLN A 37 8.66 6.93 1.99
CA GLN A 37 9.83 7.73 1.65
C GLN A 37 9.66 9.22 2.00
N ALA A 38 8.43 9.72 2.07
CA ALA A 38 8.16 11.05 2.57
C ALA A 38 8.80 11.22 3.96
N ARG A 39 9.59 12.28 4.12
CA ARG A 39 10.51 12.51 5.25
C ARG A 39 9.88 12.43 6.65
N ALA A 40 8.54 12.43 6.75
CA ALA A 40 7.82 12.24 8.01
C ALA A 40 7.82 10.78 8.50
N ARG A 41 8.22 9.79 7.69
CA ARG A 41 8.12 8.36 8.01
C ARG A 41 9.45 7.61 8.07
N LEU A 42 10.52 8.19 7.52
CA LEU A 42 11.89 7.68 7.67
C LEU A 42 12.73 8.69 8.47
N SER A 43 13.60 8.18 9.34
CA SER A 43 14.68 9.00 9.88
C SER A 43 15.62 9.43 8.75
N GLU A 44 16.39 10.49 8.97
CA GLU A 44 17.36 10.97 7.98
C GLU A 44 18.38 9.89 7.60
N ALA A 45 18.92 9.18 8.60
CA ALA A 45 19.82 8.06 8.39
C ALA A 45 19.19 6.93 7.55
N ALA A 46 17.92 6.58 7.81
CA ALA A 46 17.23 5.55 7.04
C ALA A 46 16.94 6.02 5.60
N ALA A 47 16.54 7.27 5.42
CA ALA A 47 16.30 7.85 4.11
C ALA A 47 17.58 7.87 3.27
N ASP A 48 18.73 8.17 3.86
CA ASP A 48 20.02 8.18 3.16
C ASP A 48 20.50 6.76 2.84
N ALA A 49 20.35 5.81 3.76
CA ALA A 49 20.64 4.40 3.49
C ALA A 49 19.80 3.86 2.32
N VAL A 50 18.49 4.16 2.28
CA VAL A 50 17.62 3.78 1.17
C VAL A 50 18.13 4.37 -0.15
N LYS A 51 18.46 5.67 -0.20
CA LYS A 51 18.99 6.31 -1.42
C LYS A 51 20.31 5.69 -1.87
N GLN A 52 21.16 5.23 -0.96
CA GLN A 52 22.43 4.58 -1.28
C GLN A 52 22.26 3.14 -1.80
N LEU A 53 21.23 2.44 -1.35
CA LEU A 53 20.94 1.06 -1.76
C LEU A 53 20.15 0.97 -3.07
N LEU A 54 19.42 2.03 -3.44
CA LEU A 54 18.66 2.07 -4.67
C LEU A 54 19.59 2.05 -5.90
N PRO A 55 19.21 1.33 -6.98
CA PRO A 55 19.97 1.36 -8.22
C PRO A 55 19.91 2.75 -8.85
N GLU A 56 20.90 3.09 -9.66
CA GLU A 56 20.96 4.39 -10.36
C GLU A 56 19.71 4.64 -11.22
N SER A 57 19.15 3.59 -11.83
CA SER A 57 17.92 3.65 -12.63
C SER A 57 16.69 4.09 -11.86
N ALA A 58 16.71 4.02 -10.52
CA ALA A 58 15.60 4.44 -9.67
C ALA A 58 15.64 5.95 -9.34
N ASP A 59 16.71 6.68 -9.70
CA ASP A 59 16.89 8.11 -9.42
C ASP A 59 16.52 8.51 -7.97
N LYS A 60 16.98 7.70 -7.00
CA LYS A 60 16.70 7.87 -5.56
C LYS A 60 15.20 7.83 -5.20
N ASP A 61 14.33 7.40 -6.10
CA ASP A 61 12.90 7.24 -5.90
C ASP A 61 12.57 5.79 -5.52
N LEU A 62 12.27 5.54 -4.24
CA LEU A 62 11.88 4.23 -3.75
C LEU A 62 10.61 3.73 -4.45
N GLY A 63 9.68 4.63 -4.74
CA GLY A 63 8.42 4.29 -5.40
C GLY A 63 8.60 3.63 -6.77
N SER A 64 9.66 4.00 -7.49
CA SER A 64 9.97 3.48 -8.83
C SER A 64 10.27 1.98 -8.85
N VAL A 65 10.74 1.41 -7.74
CA VAL A 65 11.12 0.00 -7.63
C VAL A 65 10.14 -0.84 -6.80
N CYS A 66 9.11 -0.24 -6.19
CA CYS A 66 8.26 -0.95 -5.23
C CYS A 66 7.35 -2.03 -5.82
N SER A 67 7.19 -2.04 -7.14
CA SER A 67 6.49 -3.13 -7.85
C SER A 67 7.43 -4.21 -8.39
N TRP A 68 8.74 -4.11 -8.14
CA TRP A 68 9.74 -5.05 -8.64
C TRP A 68 9.46 -6.50 -8.21
N ALA A 69 9.06 -6.71 -6.94
CA ALA A 69 8.76 -8.03 -6.40
C ALA A 69 7.65 -8.74 -7.20
N ASP A 70 6.62 -8.00 -7.59
CA ASP A 70 5.51 -8.52 -8.40
C ASP A 70 5.91 -8.90 -9.83
N GLN A 71 6.94 -8.25 -10.38
CA GLN A 71 7.48 -8.59 -11.70
C GLN A 71 8.34 -9.87 -11.62
N VAL A 72 9.18 -9.99 -10.58
CA VAL A 72 10.13 -11.10 -10.50
C VAL A 72 9.53 -12.39 -9.93
N LYS A 73 8.36 -12.37 -9.27
CA LYS A 73 7.74 -13.59 -8.75
C LYS A 73 7.43 -14.66 -9.81
N PHE A 74 7.30 -14.25 -11.08
CA PHE A 74 7.12 -15.19 -12.20
C PHE A 74 8.45 -15.80 -12.69
N ARG A 75 9.57 -15.11 -12.47
CA ARG A 75 10.93 -15.58 -12.75
C ARG A 75 11.47 -16.42 -11.60
N TYR A 76 11.31 -15.93 -10.37
CA TYR A 76 11.66 -16.59 -9.13
C TYR A 76 10.40 -17.15 -8.47
N ARG A 77 9.94 -18.30 -8.97
CA ARG A 77 8.64 -18.87 -8.57
C ARG A 77 8.47 -19.08 -7.07
N TRP A 78 9.56 -19.36 -6.37
CA TRP A 78 9.56 -19.51 -4.91
C TRP A 78 9.13 -18.22 -4.18
N SER A 79 9.34 -17.04 -4.76
CA SER A 79 9.02 -15.77 -4.10
C SER A 79 7.53 -15.45 -4.15
N SER A 80 6.74 -16.14 -4.98
CA SER A 80 5.30 -15.88 -5.11
C SER A 80 4.57 -16.05 -3.78
N ALA A 81 4.92 -17.08 -3.00
CA ALA A 81 4.31 -17.35 -1.70
C ALA A 81 4.69 -16.32 -0.62
N LEU A 82 5.65 -15.42 -0.87
CA LEU A 82 6.04 -14.37 0.07
C LEU A 82 5.13 -13.14 0.02
N HIS A 83 4.21 -13.07 -0.96
CA HIS A 83 3.32 -11.92 -1.16
C HIS A 83 2.04 -11.99 -0.32
N TYR A 84 1.76 -13.12 0.31
CA TYR A 84 0.52 -13.35 1.04
C TYR A 84 0.74 -14.30 2.22
N ILE A 85 -0.21 -14.29 3.15
CA ILE A 85 -0.30 -15.27 4.23
C ILE A 85 -1.71 -15.85 4.19
N ASP A 86 -1.80 -17.16 3.99
CA ASP A 86 -3.08 -17.86 3.97
C ASP A 86 -3.52 -18.14 5.41
N THR A 87 -4.59 -17.48 5.85
CA THR A 87 -5.17 -17.68 7.19
C THR A 87 -6.32 -18.68 7.12
N PRO A 88 -6.53 -19.52 8.17
CA PRO A 88 -7.65 -20.47 8.20
C PRO A 88 -9.03 -19.79 8.03
N ASP A 89 -9.97 -20.50 7.40
CA ASP A 89 -11.32 -20.00 7.06
C ASP A 89 -12.25 -19.73 8.25
N ASN A 90 -11.76 -19.84 9.49
CA ASN A 90 -12.56 -19.55 10.69
C ASN A 90 -12.20 -18.18 11.27
N PRO A 91 -12.86 -17.09 10.84
CA PRO A 91 -12.50 -15.72 11.22
C PRO A 91 -12.81 -15.36 12.68
N THR A 92 -13.45 -16.24 13.47
CA THR A 92 -13.96 -15.88 14.81
C THR A 92 -13.16 -16.40 15.99
N CYS A 93 -12.06 -17.13 15.80
CA CYS A 93 -11.16 -17.47 16.90
C CYS A 93 -9.70 -17.29 16.46
N THR A 94 -8.95 -16.51 17.25
CA THR A 94 -7.48 -16.35 17.16
C THR A 94 -6.95 -15.22 16.27
N ALA A 95 -7.49 -14.00 16.40
CA ALA A 95 -6.86 -12.79 15.87
C ALA A 95 -6.65 -11.69 16.93
N VAL A 96 -6.23 -12.04 18.16
CA VAL A 96 -5.72 -11.02 19.11
C VAL A 96 -4.59 -11.52 20.04
N SER A 97 -4.01 -12.72 19.84
CA SER A 97 -3.13 -13.30 20.87
C SER A 97 -1.72 -13.74 20.41
N SER A 98 -1.22 -13.29 19.26
CA SER A 98 0.15 -13.67 18.83
C SER A 98 1.00 -12.56 18.21
N LEU A 99 0.57 -11.31 18.30
CA LEU A 99 1.42 -10.14 18.04
C LEU A 99 1.59 -9.34 19.33
N THR A 100 2.25 -9.96 20.30
CA THR A 100 2.90 -9.24 21.40
C THR A 100 4.39 -9.29 21.09
N PHE A 101 4.94 -8.15 20.66
CA PHE A 101 6.36 -7.84 20.85
C PHE A 101 6.61 -7.59 22.34
#